data_AF-A0A845D1U4-F1
#
_entry.id   AF-A0A845D1U4-F1
#
_cell.length_a   1.000
_cell.length_b   1.000
_cell.length_c   1.000
_cell.angle_alpha   90.00
_cell.angle_beta   90.00
_cell.angle_gamma   90.00
#
_symmetry.space_group_name_H-M   'P 1'
#
loop_
_entity.id
_entity.type
_entity.pdbx_description
1 polymer ?
#
loop_
_entity_poly.entity_id
_entity_poly.type
_entity_poly.pdbx_seq_one_letter_code
_entity_poly.pdbx_strand_id
1 'polypeptide(L)'
;MSRPTHDYAAIEVPSAGVPLPVDGGPVTRPQPELIEQLKRVSTATASATMHRFGIRHTFIQGPLPRTPGAKVVGPAVTLAFMPQREDVFSGAAQEGAEKRGALWAVFETVESGDVLVIQAFASRYTGCVGEMLTTYFKGRGGAGIVVDGCVRDWPNIQQIGVPLWTVGFTPNYASQAELFPWGLNVPVNISNVLVLPGDAIIAEGGGGGGGAPPQGGRRGRPPPRHPARGGVVRRQKAARG
;
A
#
# COMPACT_ATOMS: atom_id res chain seq x y z
N MET A 1 -46.46 -11.91 28.89
CA MET A 1 -45.57 -10.74 29.11
C MET A 1 -45.09 -10.26 27.75
N SER A 2 -45.53 -9.07 27.32
CA SER A 2 -45.14 -8.51 26.02
C SER A 2 -43.70 -7.99 26.11
N ARG A 3 -42.82 -8.34 25.16
CA ARG A 3 -41.46 -7.80 25.13
C ARG A 3 -41.54 -6.29 24.86
N PRO A 4 -40.82 -5.44 25.60
CA PRO A 4 -40.79 -4.01 25.32
C PRO A 4 -40.23 -3.78 23.92
N THR A 5 -41.06 -3.24 23.03
CA THR A 5 -40.67 -2.76 21.70
C THR A 5 -39.82 -1.52 21.91
N HIS A 6 -38.50 -1.67 21.89
CA HIS A 6 -37.59 -0.54 21.85
C HIS A 6 -37.69 0.08 20.46
N ASP A 7 -38.06 1.35 20.39
CA ASP A 7 -38.07 2.10 19.13
C ASP A 7 -36.64 2.54 18.80
N TYR A 8 -35.94 1.66 18.10
CA TYR A 8 -34.57 1.92 17.65
C TYR A 8 -34.49 2.97 16.53
N ALA A 9 -35.62 3.39 15.93
CA ALA A 9 -35.64 4.39 14.87
C ALA A 9 -35.47 5.83 15.40
N ALA A 10 -35.70 6.04 16.70
CA ALA A 10 -35.50 7.32 17.38
C ALA A 10 -34.05 7.55 17.86
N ILE A 11 -33.13 6.60 17.62
CA ILE A 11 -31.74 6.73 18.02
C ILE A 11 -31.01 7.59 16.99
N GLU A 12 -30.75 8.85 17.35
CA GLU A 12 -29.85 9.72 16.57
C GLU A 12 -28.41 9.24 16.72
N VAL A 13 -27.80 8.86 15.59
CA VAL A 13 -26.37 8.52 15.52
C VAL A 13 -25.62 9.77 15.05
N PRO A 14 -24.71 10.33 15.88
CA PRO A 14 -23.95 11.50 15.47
C PRO A 14 -23.05 11.16 14.27
N SER A 15 -22.90 12.13 13.35
CA SER A 15 -21.99 11.95 12.22
C SER A 15 -20.55 11.85 12.69
N ALA A 16 -19.73 11.06 11.99
CA ALA A 16 -18.38 10.71 12.44
C ALA A 16 -17.41 11.90 12.54
N GLY A 17 -17.71 13.06 11.92
CA GLY A 17 -16.97 14.31 12.09
C GLY A 17 -15.48 14.29 11.70
N VAL A 18 -14.98 13.23 11.06
CA VAL A 18 -13.55 13.08 10.72
C VAL A 18 -13.23 13.93 9.47
N PRO A 19 -12.32 14.92 9.56
CA PRO A 19 -11.86 15.64 8.38
C PRO A 19 -11.03 14.71 7.50
N LEU A 20 -11.34 14.70 6.20
CA LEU A 20 -10.67 13.86 5.22
C LEU A 20 -10.06 14.70 4.09
N PRO A 21 -8.87 14.33 3.58
CA PRO A 21 -8.09 13.16 3.97
C PRO A 21 -7.41 13.30 5.35
N VAL A 22 -7.18 12.19 6.04
CA VAL A 22 -6.29 12.18 7.21
C VAL A 22 -4.87 12.35 6.72
N ASP A 23 -4.28 13.52 6.96
CA ASP A 23 -2.92 13.83 6.55
C ASP A 23 -1.95 13.68 7.73
N GLY A 24 -0.98 12.78 7.60
CA GLY A 24 0.10 12.61 8.57
C GLY A 24 1.23 13.64 8.46
N GLY A 25 1.15 14.56 7.49
CA GLY A 25 2.10 15.64 7.28
C GLY A 25 3.32 15.24 6.43
N PRO A 26 4.41 16.02 6.49
CA PRO A 26 5.58 15.81 5.65
C PRO A 26 6.33 14.52 6.00
N VAL A 27 6.77 13.79 4.97
CA VAL A 27 7.53 12.56 5.11
C VAL A 27 8.99 12.87 5.45
N THR A 28 9.49 12.33 6.56
CA THR A 28 10.92 12.43 6.91
C THR A 28 11.70 11.36 6.16
N ARG A 29 12.39 11.74 5.08
CA ARG A 29 13.16 10.82 4.23
C ARG A 29 14.53 10.50 4.84
N PRO A 30 15.02 9.25 4.73
CA PRO A 30 16.38 8.90 5.10
C PRO A 30 17.40 9.60 4.20
N GLN A 31 18.64 9.69 4.66
CA GLN A 31 19.72 10.28 3.88
C GLN A 31 19.93 9.51 2.56
N PRO A 32 20.16 10.20 1.43
CA PRO A 32 20.35 9.55 0.13
C PRO A 32 21.46 8.49 0.15
N GLU A 33 22.54 8.72 0.89
CA GLU A 33 23.65 7.77 1.01
C GLU A 33 23.22 6.45 1.64
N LEU A 34 22.29 6.49 2.60
CA LEU A 34 21.72 5.27 3.20
C LEU A 34 20.91 4.50 2.16
N ILE A 35 20.11 5.18 1.34
CA ILE A 35 19.34 4.54 0.26
C ILE A 35 20.28 3.87 -0.74
N GLU A 36 21.36 4.53 -1.15
CA GLU A 36 22.37 3.95 -2.04
C GLU A 36 23.07 2.72 -1.46
N GLN A 37 23.37 2.73 -0.15
CA GLN A 37 23.91 1.55 0.53
C GLN A 37 22.92 0.39 0.55
N LEU A 38 21.64 0.68 0.83
CA LEU A 38 20.58 -0.33 0.89
C LEU A 38 20.29 -0.97 -0.48
N LYS A 39 20.54 -0.28 -1.60
CA LYS A 39 20.46 -0.89 -2.95
C LYS A 39 21.35 -2.12 -3.13
N ARG A 40 22.44 -2.24 -2.36
CA ARG A 40 23.35 -3.41 -2.38
C ARG A 40 22.89 -4.56 -1.49
N VAL A 41 21.91 -4.33 -0.62
CA VAL A 41 21.39 -5.32 0.33
C VAL A 41 20.25 -6.09 -0.31
N SER A 42 20.25 -7.42 -0.19
CA SER A 42 19.11 -8.24 -0.63
C SER A 42 18.00 -8.24 0.41
N THR A 43 16.77 -8.51 -0.03
CA THR A 43 15.60 -8.66 0.88
C THR A 43 15.81 -9.75 1.93
N ALA A 44 16.51 -10.84 1.57
CA ALA A 44 16.87 -11.90 2.50
C ALA A 44 17.87 -11.45 3.57
N THR A 45 18.95 -10.75 3.17
CA THR A 45 19.95 -10.21 4.10
C THR A 45 19.34 -9.15 5.02
N ALA A 46 18.50 -8.27 4.46
CA ALA A 46 17.72 -7.29 5.20
C ALA A 46 16.87 -7.96 6.30
N SER A 47 16.04 -8.94 5.92
CA SER A 47 15.19 -9.68 6.86
C SER A 47 16.01 -10.37 7.98
N ALA A 48 17.08 -11.07 7.63
CA ALA A 48 17.96 -11.73 8.60
C ALA A 48 18.63 -10.72 9.55
N THR A 49 19.05 -9.56 9.04
CA THR A 49 19.67 -8.50 9.84
C THR A 49 18.67 -7.87 10.81
N MET A 50 17.46 -7.58 10.35
CA MET A 50 16.39 -7.04 11.19
C MET A 50 15.99 -8.02 12.30
N HIS A 51 15.95 -9.32 11.98
CA HIS A 51 15.72 -10.37 12.98
C HIS A 51 16.81 -10.39 14.07
N ARG A 52 18.09 -10.19 13.70
CA ARG A 52 19.20 -10.05 14.66
C ARG A 52 19.06 -8.80 15.55
N PHE A 53 18.38 -7.76 15.07
CA PHE A 53 18.01 -6.58 15.86
C PHE A 53 16.74 -6.76 16.70
N GLY A 54 16.15 -7.97 16.71
CA GLY A 54 14.93 -8.27 17.47
C GLY A 54 13.63 -7.90 16.76
N ILE A 55 13.69 -7.38 15.53
CA ILE A 55 12.51 -6.98 14.74
C ILE A 55 12.12 -8.15 13.83
N ARG A 56 10.97 -8.78 14.13
CA ARG A 56 10.57 -10.06 13.51
C ARG A 56 9.59 -9.91 12.33
N HIS A 57 8.79 -8.84 12.32
CA HIS A 57 7.72 -8.64 11.33
C HIS A 57 8.12 -7.55 10.32
N THR A 58 9.03 -7.89 9.42
CA THR A 58 9.57 -6.95 8.40
C THR A 58 9.31 -7.38 6.97
N PHE A 59 8.80 -8.59 6.77
CA PHE A 59 8.61 -9.20 5.46
C PHE A 59 7.15 -9.09 5.03
N ILE A 60 6.90 -8.38 3.94
CA ILE A 60 5.56 -8.17 3.40
C ILE A 60 5.16 -9.38 2.54
N GLN A 61 4.25 -10.21 3.06
CA GLN A 61 3.79 -11.41 2.36
C GLN A 61 2.43 -11.19 1.69
N GLY A 62 2.43 -10.69 0.45
CA GLY A 62 1.19 -10.54 -0.33
C GLY A 62 1.43 -10.02 -1.75
N PRO A 63 1.72 -8.72 -1.92
CA PRO A 63 1.96 -8.10 -3.23
C PRO A 63 3.06 -8.82 -4.01
N LEU A 64 2.77 -9.18 -5.26
CA LEU A 64 3.71 -9.90 -6.13
C LEU A 64 4.34 -8.97 -7.16
N PRO A 65 5.65 -9.12 -7.44
CA PRO A 65 6.32 -8.33 -8.47
C PRO A 65 5.68 -8.58 -9.82
N ARG A 66 5.43 -7.49 -10.55
CA ARG A 66 4.94 -7.54 -11.95
C ARG A 66 5.98 -7.14 -12.96
N THR A 67 7.14 -6.67 -12.50
CA THR A 67 8.32 -6.39 -13.31
C THR A 67 9.40 -7.40 -12.92
N PRO A 68 9.60 -8.47 -13.71
CA PRO A 68 10.62 -9.49 -13.42
C PRO A 68 12.01 -8.88 -13.29
N GLY A 69 12.78 -9.31 -12.29
CA GLY A 69 14.13 -8.81 -12.04
C GLY A 69 14.24 -7.37 -11.53
N ALA A 70 13.12 -6.66 -11.34
CA ALA A 70 13.16 -5.31 -10.80
C ALA A 70 13.64 -5.30 -9.35
N LYS A 71 14.45 -4.30 -9.02
CA LYS A 71 14.86 -3.99 -7.64
C LYS A 71 14.64 -2.52 -7.38
N VAL A 72 13.90 -2.22 -6.32
CA VAL A 72 13.58 -0.86 -5.88
C VAL A 72 13.97 -0.71 -4.42
N VAL A 73 14.64 0.40 -4.13
CA VAL A 73 14.93 0.84 -2.78
C VAL A 73 14.65 2.32 -2.64
N GLY A 74 13.87 2.71 -1.64
CA GLY A 74 13.52 4.10 -1.40
C GLY A 74 12.68 4.29 -0.14
N PRO A 75 12.49 5.54 0.32
CA PRO A 75 11.61 5.86 1.44
C PRO A 75 10.14 5.60 1.10
N ALA A 76 9.37 5.18 2.11
CA ALA A 76 7.94 4.93 1.98
C ALA A 76 7.14 6.24 1.98
N VAL A 77 6.35 6.47 0.95
CA VAL A 77 5.20 7.37 0.97
C VAL A 77 3.97 6.48 1.09
N THR A 78 3.12 6.71 2.08
CA THR A 78 2.06 5.76 2.45
C THR A 78 0.67 6.28 2.10
N LEU A 79 -0.20 5.39 1.63
CA LEU A 79 -1.62 5.66 1.37
C LEU A 79 -2.46 4.58 2.05
N ALA A 80 -3.42 5.01 2.86
CA ALA A 80 -4.37 4.13 3.55
C ALA A 80 -5.75 4.19 2.91
N PHE A 81 -6.31 3.02 2.61
CA PHE A 81 -7.73 2.86 2.33
C PHE A 81 -8.46 2.39 3.58
N MET A 82 -9.75 2.75 3.70
CA MET A 82 -10.66 2.26 4.72
C MET A 82 -11.95 1.72 4.09
N PRO A 83 -12.66 0.79 4.75
CA PRO A 83 -13.96 0.33 4.28
C PRO A 83 -14.92 1.50 4.06
N GLN A 84 -15.61 1.47 2.93
CA GLN A 84 -16.63 2.45 2.62
C GLN A 84 -17.82 2.27 3.57
N ARG A 85 -18.43 3.41 3.91
CA ARG A 85 -19.61 3.52 4.76
C ARG A 85 -20.53 4.56 4.15
N GLU A 86 -21.73 4.16 3.77
CA GLU A 86 -22.70 5.01 3.07
C GLU A 86 -23.15 6.21 3.90
N ASP A 87 -23.09 6.08 5.23
CA ASP A 87 -23.39 7.14 6.19
C ASP A 87 -22.26 8.18 6.34
N VAL A 88 -21.02 7.80 5.97
CA VAL A 88 -19.87 8.71 5.94
C VAL A 88 -19.70 9.32 4.54
N PHE A 89 -19.98 8.53 3.49
CA PHE A 89 -19.85 8.93 2.09
C PHE A 89 -20.98 8.37 1.23
N SER A 90 -21.82 9.26 0.70
CA SER A 90 -22.82 8.91 -0.32
C SER A 90 -22.91 9.96 -1.44
N GLY A 91 -23.20 9.50 -2.65
CA GLY A 91 -23.53 10.35 -3.81
C GLY A 91 -22.41 11.29 -4.26
N ALA A 92 -22.77 12.51 -4.68
CA ALA A 92 -21.85 13.49 -5.29
C ALA A 92 -20.70 13.96 -4.37
N ALA A 93 -20.83 13.79 -3.05
CA ALA A 93 -19.76 14.07 -2.10
C ALA A 93 -18.57 13.10 -2.26
N GLN A 94 -18.82 11.86 -2.69
CA GLN A 94 -17.80 10.85 -2.93
C GLN A 94 -16.90 11.24 -4.12
N GLU A 95 -17.49 11.63 -5.25
CA GLU A 95 -16.74 11.98 -6.47
C GLU A 95 -15.95 13.30 -6.32
N GLY A 96 -16.48 14.26 -5.56
CA GLY A 96 -15.80 15.51 -5.21
C GLY A 96 -14.68 15.33 -4.18
N ALA A 97 -14.85 14.40 -3.23
CA ALA A 97 -13.84 14.00 -2.28
C ALA A 97 -12.71 13.20 -2.94
N GLU A 98 -12.96 12.44 -4.01
CA GLU A 98 -11.91 11.74 -4.73
C GLU A 98 -10.94 12.71 -5.43
N LYS A 99 -11.44 13.74 -6.11
CA LYS A 99 -10.61 14.72 -6.85
C LYS A 99 -9.72 15.60 -5.96
N ARG A 100 -10.03 15.69 -4.66
CA ARG A 100 -9.24 16.40 -3.62
C ARG A 100 -8.84 15.48 -2.46
N GLY A 101 -8.96 14.17 -2.67
CA GLY A 101 -8.86 13.17 -1.62
C GLY A 101 -7.45 12.67 -1.41
N ALA A 102 -7.29 11.79 -0.43
CA ALA A 102 -6.02 11.17 -0.08
C ALA A 102 -5.31 10.58 -1.31
N LEU A 103 -6.09 10.07 -2.27
CA LEU A 103 -5.57 9.45 -3.48
C LEU A 103 -4.77 10.41 -4.36
N TRP A 104 -5.21 11.65 -4.58
CA TRP A 104 -4.43 12.61 -5.39
C TRP A 104 -3.36 13.31 -4.56
N ALA A 105 -3.71 13.70 -3.33
CA ALA A 105 -2.82 14.40 -2.41
C ALA A 105 -1.52 13.60 -2.17
N VAL A 106 -1.59 12.27 -2.04
CA VAL A 106 -0.38 11.47 -1.81
C VAL A 106 0.61 11.58 -2.96
N PHE A 107 0.14 11.60 -4.22
CA PHE A 107 1.05 11.74 -5.36
C PHE A 107 1.72 13.10 -5.38
N GLU A 108 1.04 14.15 -4.90
CA GLU A 108 1.61 15.50 -4.78
C GLU A 108 2.78 15.57 -3.80
N THR A 109 2.80 14.69 -2.79
CA THR A 109 3.89 14.59 -1.81
C THR A 109 5.08 13.75 -2.25
N VAL A 110 4.99 13.05 -3.38
CA VAL A 110 6.05 12.17 -3.90
C VAL A 110 7.24 12.98 -4.35
N GLU A 111 8.42 12.55 -3.94
CA GLU A 111 9.71 13.04 -4.40
C GLU A 111 10.47 11.95 -5.17
N SER A 112 11.53 12.36 -5.87
CA SER A 112 12.37 11.45 -6.64
C SER A 112 12.98 10.38 -5.74
N GLY A 113 12.82 9.11 -6.12
CA GLY A 113 13.33 7.97 -5.35
C GLY A 113 12.32 7.36 -4.36
N ASP A 114 11.17 7.99 -4.13
CA ASP A 114 10.16 7.48 -3.20
C ASP A 114 9.51 6.18 -3.68
N VAL A 115 9.10 5.35 -2.72
CA VAL A 115 8.31 4.14 -2.95
C VAL A 115 6.90 4.37 -2.40
N LEU A 116 5.90 4.30 -3.28
CA LEU A 116 4.51 4.43 -2.86
C LEU A 116 4.03 3.09 -2.28
N VAL A 117 3.54 3.12 -1.05
CA VAL A 117 3.08 1.94 -0.31
C VAL A 117 1.60 2.10 0.03
N ILE A 118 0.75 1.26 -0.56
CA ILE A 118 -0.71 1.39 -0.49
C ILE A 118 -1.30 0.21 0.30
N GLN A 119 -1.97 0.52 1.41
CA GLN A 119 -2.81 -0.43 2.13
C GLN A 119 -4.20 -0.46 1.52
N ALA A 120 -4.64 -1.64 1.08
CA ALA A 120 -6.00 -1.88 0.61
C ALA A 120 -6.54 -3.27 1.03
N PHE A 121 -6.10 -3.77 2.20
CA PHE A 121 -6.59 -5.02 2.83
C PHE A 121 -6.55 -6.26 1.93
N ALA A 122 -5.61 -6.32 0.98
CA ALA A 122 -5.54 -7.33 -0.07
C ALA A 122 -6.84 -7.45 -0.90
N SER A 123 -7.65 -6.38 -0.97
CA SER A 123 -8.90 -6.33 -1.73
C SER A 123 -8.66 -6.70 -3.19
N ARG A 124 -9.55 -7.56 -3.69
CA ARG A 124 -9.59 -7.96 -5.11
C ARG A 124 -10.48 -7.05 -5.94
N TYR A 125 -11.31 -6.25 -5.30
CA TYR A 125 -12.35 -5.45 -5.94
C TYR A 125 -12.01 -3.96 -6.03
N THR A 126 -10.93 -3.52 -5.37
CA THR A 126 -10.49 -2.12 -5.40
C THR A 126 -9.25 -1.93 -6.27
N GLY A 127 -9.37 -1.13 -7.33
CA GLY A 127 -8.25 -0.72 -8.18
C GLY A 127 -7.60 0.54 -7.65
N CYS A 128 -6.57 0.37 -6.81
CA CYS A 128 -6.00 1.46 -6.02
C CYS A 128 -5.29 2.52 -6.88
N VAL A 129 -4.66 2.08 -7.98
CA VAL A 129 -3.98 2.93 -8.96
C VAL A 129 -4.34 2.49 -10.37
N GLY A 130 -4.35 3.45 -11.29
CA GLY A 130 -4.55 3.24 -12.73
C GLY A 130 -3.42 3.88 -13.55
N GLU A 131 -3.56 3.86 -14.86
CA GLU A 131 -2.57 4.38 -15.80
C GLU A 131 -2.18 5.84 -15.50
N MET A 132 -3.16 6.73 -15.41
CA MET A 132 -2.93 8.17 -15.20
C MET A 132 -2.13 8.46 -13.92
N LEU A 133 -2.52 7.87 -12.79
CA LEU A 133 -1.83 8.07 -11.51
C LEU A 133 -0.40 7.50 -11.54
N THR A 134 -0.21 6.38 -12.23
CA THR A 134 1.11 5.77 -12.39
C THR A 134 2.02 6.61 -13.29
N THR A 135 1.48 7.19 -14.36
CA THR A 135 2.21 8.12 -15.24
C THR A 135 2.63 9.37 -14.47
N TYR A 136 1.74 9.90 -13.64
CA TYR A 136 2.03 11.05 -12.78
C TYR A 136 3.10 10.73 -11.73
N PHE A 137 3.02 9.57 -11.08
CA PHE A 137 4.05 9.06 -10.17
C PHE A 137 5.42 8.94 -10.84
N LYS A 138 5.47 8.40 -12.06
CA LYS A 138 6.70 8.34 -12.86
C LYS A 138 7.25 9.73 -13.17
N GLY A 139 6.37 10.68 -13.54
CA GLY A 139 6.75 12.07 -13.82
C GLY A 139 7.42 12.78 -12.64
N ARG A 140 7.08 12.40 -11.41
CA ARG A 140 7.74 12.87 -10.18
C ARG A 140 9.04 12.17 -9.82
N GLY A 141 9.44 11.14 -10.58
CA GLY A 141 10.64 10.36 -10.31
C GLY A 141 10.47 9.28 -9.23
N GLY A 142 9.23 8.85 -8.96
CA GLY A 142 8.97 7.77 -8.03
C GLY A 142 9.65 6.45 -8.46
N ALA A 143 10.23 5.72 -7.50
CA ALA A 143 11.07 4.55 -7.76
C ALA A 143 10.28 3.25 -7.94
N GLY A 144 9.12 3.12 -7.28
CA GLY A 144 8.26 1.95 -7.40
C GLY A 144 6.99 2.01 -6.57
N ILE A 145 6.06 1.09 -6.81
CA ILE A 145 4.75 1.05 -6.16
C ILE A 145 4.51 -0.34 -5.56
N VAL A 146 4.14 -0.38 -4.28
CA VAL A 146 3.73 -1.59 -3.55
C VAL A 146 2.27 -1.45 -3.13
N VAL A 147 1.41 -2.35 -3.60
CA VAL A 147 -0.05 -2.31 -3.37
C VAL A 147 -0.53 -3.58 -2.70
N ASP A 148 -1.01 -3.47 -1.45
CA ASP A 148 -1.74 -4.53 -0.74
C ASP A 148 -3.20 -4.60 -1.21
N GLY A 149 -3.39 -4.80 -2.52
CA GLY A 149 -4.67 -4.75 -3.21
C GLY A 149 -4.51 -4.95 -4.71
N CYS A 150 -5.51 -4.60 -5.50
CA CYS A 150 -5.46 -4.67 -6.96
C CYS A 150 -5.13 -3.32 -7.62
N VAL A 151 -4.69 -3.39 -8.88
CA VAL A 151 -4.48 -2.22 -9.74
C VAL A 151 -5.36 -2.31 -11.00
N ARG A 152 -5.72 -1.15 -11.54
CA ARG A 152 -6.53 -1.00 -12.76
C ARG A 152 -5.65 -0.76 -13.98
N ASP A 153 -6.14 -1.06 -15.18
CA ASP A 153 -5.45 -0.81 -16.45
C ASP A 153 -4.03 -1.40 -16.55
N TRP A 154 -3.83 -2.60 -16.01
CA TRP A 154 -2.52 -3.28 -16.07
C TRP A 154 -1.87 -3.30 -17.46
N PRO A 155 -2.60 -3.55 -18.57
CA PRO A 155 -2.02 -3.54 -19.91
C PRO A 155 -1.30 -2.23 -20.30
N ASN A 156 -1.74 -1.10 -19.77
CA ASN A 156 -1.15 0.21 -20.00
C ASN A 156 -0.09 0.52 -18.95
N ILE A 157 -0.36 0.21 -17.67
CA ILE A 157 0.59 0.42 -16.57
C ILE A 157 1.94 -0.24 -16.83
N GLN A 158 1.95 -1.48 -17.35
CA GLN A 158 3.19 -2.20 -17.61
C GLN A 158 4.09 -1.48 -18.64
N GLN A 159 3.52 -0.68 -19.54
CA GLN A 159 4.26 0.08 -20.56
C GLN A 159 4.91 1.34 -19.98
N ILE A 160 4.38 1.86 -18.86
CA ILE A 160 4.94 3.02 -18.16
C ILE A 160 6.33 2.70 -17.61
N GLY A 161 6.60 1.44 -17.25
CA GLY A 161 7.93 1.00 -16.80
C GLY A 161 8.28 1.35 -15.34
N VAL A 162 7.28 1.70 -14.52
CA VAL A 162 7.47 1.81 -13.06
C VAL A 162 7.39 0.40 -12.45
N PRO A 163 8.39 -0.06 -11.68
CA PRO A 163 8.30 -1.33 -10.97
C PRO A 163 7.13 -1.37 -9.99
N LEU A 164 6.33 -2.44 -10.07
CA LEU A 164 5.09 -2.55 -9.32
C LEU A 164 4.94 -3.93 -8.66
N TRP A 165 4.52 -3.93 -7.40
CA TRP A 165 4.11 -5.11 -6.63
C TRP A 165 2.64 -4.99 -6.30
N THR A 166 1.84 -6.00 -6.65
CA THR A 166 0.39 -5.98 -6.42
C THR A 166 -0.16 -7.38 -6.16
N VAL A 167 -1.21 -7.45 -5.36
CA VAL A 167 -1.95 -8.68 -5.09
C VAL A 167 -2.66 -9.15 -6.37
N GLY A 168 -3.14 -8.24 -7.22
CA GLY A 168 -3.77 -8.60 -8.51
C GLY A 168 -4.21 -7.41 -9.37
N PHE A 169 -5.18 -7.67 -10.25
CA PHE A 169 -5.74 -6.70 -11.20
C PHE A 169 -7.25 -6.70 -11.09
N THR A 170 -7.87 -5.54 -11.33
CA THR A 170 -9.32 -5.38 -11.34
C THR A 170 -9.71 -4.27 -12.33
N PRO A 171 -10.86 -4.37 -13.02
CA PRO A 171 -11.37 -3.27 -13.83
C PRO A 171 -11.93 -2.11 -12.98
N ASN A 172 -12.19 -2.33 -11.70
CA ASN A 172 -12.81 -1.35 -10.83
C ASN A 172 -11.86 -0.20 -10.45
N TYR A 173 -12.40 1.01 -10.21
CA TYR A 173 -11.63 2.13 -9.66
C TYR A 173 -11.59 2.10 -8.12
N ALA A 174 -10.77 3.00 -7.54
CA ALA A 174 -10.33 2.98 -6.14
C ALA A 174 -11.45 3.02 -5.09
N SER A 175 -12.62 3.54 -5.46
CA SER A 175 -13.75 3.85 -4.57
C SER A 175 -15.07 3.30 -5.10
N GLN A 176 -15.01 2.40 -6.08
CA GLN A 176 -16.20 1.86 -6.74
C GLN A 176 -16.92 0.79 -5.91
N ALA A 177 -16.17 0.03 -5.10
CA ALA A 177 -16.65 -1.20 -4.50
C ALA A 177 -16.76 -1.09 -2.98
N GLU A 178 -15.69 -1.40 -2.26
CA GLU A 178 -15.75 -1.63 -0.81
C GLU A 178 -14.81 -0.74 0.00
N LEU A 179 -13.87 -0.04 -0.65
CA LEU A 179 -12.87 0.78 0.03
C LEU A 179 -12.91 2.23 -0.46
N PHE A 180 -12.45 3.15 0.36
CA PHE A 180 -12.27 4.55 0.03
C PHE A 180 -10.87 5.04 0.44
N PRO A 181 -10.18 5.86 -0.37
CA PRO A 181 -8.91 6.48 0.02
C PRO A 181 -9.08 7.38 1.25
N TRP A 182 -8.44 7.04 2.37
CA TRP A 182 -8.75 7.64 3.67
C TRP A 182 -7.67 8.61 4.16
N GLY A 183 -6.41 8.21 4.09
CA GLY A 183 -5.31 9.01 4.63
C GLY A 183 -4.01 8.82 3.87
N LEU A 184 -3.18 9.86 3.93
CA LEU A 184 -1.85 9.89 3.31
C LEU A 184 -0.79 10.15 4.38
N ASN A 185 0.42 9.61 4.16
CA ASN A 185 1.54 9.76 5.09
C ASN A 185 1.18 9.37 6.53
N VAL A 186 0.30 8.38 6.68
CA VAL A 186 -0.08 7.77 7.96
C VAL A 186 0.54 6.37 8.09
N PRO A 187 0.65 5.81 9.29
CA PRO A 187 1.01 4.41 9.47
C PRO A 187 0.07 3.48 8.69
N VAL A 188 0.63 2.52 7.94
CA VAL A 188 -0.15 1.55 7.17
C VAL A 188 0.24 0.12 7.51
N ASN A 189 -0.74 -0.77 7.41
CA ASN A 189 -0.59 -2.21 7.48
C ASN A 189 -0.57 -2.81 6.06
N ILE A 190 0.54 -3.43 5.68
CA ILE A 190 0.70 -4.12 4.40
C ILE A 190 0.93 -5.59 4.70
N SER A 191 -0.08 -6.43 4.51
CA SER A 191 0.00 -7.87 4.80
C SER A 191 0.56 -8.21 6.21
N ASN A 192 0.05 -7.55 7.25
CA ASN A 192 0.47 -7.66 8.67
C ASN A 192 1.87 -7.09 8.99
N VAL A 193 2.40 -6.21 8.13
CA VAL A 193 3.62 -5.45 8.39
C VAL A 193 3.26 -3.99 8.56
N LEU A 194 3.67 -3.41 9.69
CA LEU A 194 3.59 -1.97 9.91
C LEU A 194 4.65 -1.27 9.06
N VAL A 195 4.20 -0.36 8.20
CA VAL A 195 5.06 0.55 7.44
C VAL A 195 4.74 1.97 7.87
N LEU A 196 5.77 2.69 8.31
CA LEU A 196 5.66 4.11 8.61
C LEU A 196 6.11 4.94 7.41
N PRO A 197 5.55 6.16 7.23
CA PRO A 197 6.08 7.10 6.25
C PRO A 197 7.58 7.36 6.52
N GLY A 198 8.39 7.29 5.47
CA GLY A 198 9.84 7.48 5.53
C GLY A 198 10.65 6.21 5.83
N ASP A 199 10.01 5.07 6.15
CA ASP A 199 10.72 3.80 6.28
C ASP A 199 11.37 3.40 4.94
N ALA A 200 12.57 2.79 4.98
CA ALA A 200 13.22 2.33 3.76
C ALA A 200 12.62 1.00 3.31
N ILE A 201 12.05 0.98 2.10
CA ILE A 201 11.49 -0.20 1.46
C ILE A 201 12.55 -0.82 0.56
N ILE A 202 12.74 -2.13 0.66
CA ILE A 202 13.54 -2.91 -0.30
C ILE A 202 12.60 -3.89 -0.98
N ALA A 203 12.29 -3.65 -2.26
CA ALA A 203 11.42 -4.50 -3.05
C ALA A 203 12.21 -5.16 -4.18
N GLU A 204 12.22 -6.48 -4.20
CA GLU A 204 12.90 -7.29 -5.23
C GLU A 204 11.89 -8.17 -5.96
N GLY A 205 12.03 -8.25 -7.27
CA GLY A 205 11.35 -9.19 -8.13
C GLY A 205 12.11 -10.51 -8.19
N GLY A 206 11.51 -11.60 -7.71
CA GLY A 206 12.12 -12.92 -7.80
C GLY A 206 12.44 -13.31 -9.25
N GLY A 207 13.60 -13.93 -9.47
CA GLY A 207 14.07 -14.36 -10.81
C GLY A 207 13.38 -15.59 -11.40
N GLY A 208 12.27 -16.06 -10.79
CA GLY A 208 11.47 -17.18 -11.30
C GLY A 208 10.21 -16.65 -11.97
N GLY A 209 9.97 -17.08 -13.21
CA GLY A 209 8.92 -16.62 -14.12
C GLY A 209 7.55 -16.38 -13.47
N GLY A 210 6.83 -15.39 -14.04
CA GLY A 210 5.53 -14.91 -13.59
C GLY A 210 4.56 -16.04 -13.26
N GLY A 211 4.46 -16.37 -11.97
CA GLY A 211 3.36 -17.16 -11.45
C GLY A 211 2.12 -16.28 -11.47
N ALA A 212 1.20 -16.58 -12.38
CA ALA A 212 -0.18 -16.12 -12.32
C ALA A 212 -0.71 -16.28 -10.87
N PRO A 213 -1.59 -15.38 -10.39
CA PRO A 213 -2.24 -15.59 -9.11
C PRO A 213 -2.92 -16.97 -9.14
N PRO A 214 -2.86 -17.78 -8.07
CA PRO A 214 -3.58 -19.03 -8.03
C PRO A 214 -5.08 -18.74 -8.23
N GLN A 215 -5.59 -19.07 -9.42
CA GLN A 215 -7.03 -19.15 -9.64
C GLN A 215 -7.56 -20.26 -8.72
N GLY A 216 -8.67 -19.99 -8.05
CA GLY A 216 -9.19 -20.78 -6.94
C GLY A 216 -9.18 -22.29 -7.17
N GLY A 217 -8.67 -23.03 -6.19
CA GLY A 217 -8.74 -24.48 -6.21
C GLY A 217 -7.93 -25.12 -5.08
N ARG A 218 -8.66 -25.65 -4.08
CA ARG A 218 -8.23 -26.54 -2.98
C ARG A 218 -7.58 -25.88 -1.75
N ARG A 219 -8.43 -25.68 -0.73
CA ARG A 219 -8.03 -25.61 0.69
C ARG A 219 -7.29 -26.90 1.03
N GLY A 220 -6.07 -26.81 1.57
CA GLY A 220 -5.43 -27.96 2.24
C GLY A 220 -3.92 -28.16 2.10
N ARG A 221 -3.17 -27.33 1.38
CA ARG A 221 -1.70 -27.47 1.34
C ARG A 221 -1.00 -26.13 1.61
N PRO A 222 -0.04 -26.05 2.54
CA PRO A 222 0.80 -24.86 2.66
C PRO A 222 1.54 -24.67 1.32
N PRO A 223 1.61 -23.43 0.80
CA PRO A 223 2.27 -23.17 -0.48
C PRO A 223 3.77 -23.54 -0.40
N PRO A 224 4.38 -23.98 -1.51
CA PRO A 224 5.81 -24.24 -1.55
C PRO A 224 6.60 -22.96 -1.24
N ARG A 225 7.68 -23.09 -0.47
CA ARG A 225 8.60 -21.99 -0.14
C ARG A 225 9.28 -21.50 -1.43
N HIS A 226 8.75 -20.46 -2.06
CA HIS A 226 9.37 -19.78 -3.20
C HIS A 226 10.52 -18.87 -2.73
N PRO A 227 11.60 -18.69 -3.52
CA PRO A 227 12.71 -17.83 -3.15
C PRO A 227 12.34 -16.33 -3.26
N ALA A 228 12.47 -15.63 -2.12
CA ALA A 228 12.52 -14.18 -1.81
C ALA A 228 11.52 -13.19 -2.49
N ARG A 229 10.78 -12.42 -1.67
CA ARG A 229 9.82 -11.38 -2.10
C ARG A 229 9.69 -10.21 -1.08
N GLY A 230 10.43 -9.12 -1.25
CA GLY A 230 10.21 -7.82 -0.56
C GLY A 230 10.49 -7.77 0.95
N GLY A 231 11.14 -6.71 1.44
CA GLY A 231 11.43 -6.52 2.87
C GLY A 231 11.49 -5.05 3.26
N VAL A 232 11.05 -4.73 4.47
CA VAL A 232 11.12 -3.39 5.07
C VAL A 232 12.36 -3.33 5.96
N VAL A 233 13.18 -2.29 5.81
CA VAL A 233 14.38 -2.09 6.64
C VAL A 233 14.28 -0.75 7.36
N ARG A 234 14.37 -0.78 8.69
CA ARG A 234 14.50 0.41 9.50
C ARG A 234 15.84 0.40 10.23
N ARG A 235 16.56 1.53 10.19
CA ARG A 235 17.52 1.86 11.25
C ARG A 235 16.77 2.69 12.28
N GLN A 236 16.51 2.14 13.45
CA GLN A 236 16.06 2.94 14.58
C GLN A 236 17.27 3.77 15.02
N LYS A 237 17.19 5.11 14.91
CA LYS A 237 18.12 5.98 15.65
C LYS A 237 17.77 5.71 17.11
N ALA A 238 18.65 5.01 17.82
CA ALA A 238 18.54 4.92 19.28
C ALA A 238 18.49 6.36 19.79
N ALA A 239 17.35 6.76 20.35
CA ALA A 239 17.31 7.92 21.22
C ALA A 239 18.25 7.55 22.38
N ARG A 240 19.48 8.04 22.32
CA ARG A 240 20.35 8.09 23.49
C ARG A 240 19.78 9.19 24.36
N GLY A 241 18.95 8.78 25.32
CA GLY A 241 18.72 9.47 26.58
C GLY A 241 19.40 8.66 27.67
#